data_AF-A0A962X249-F1
#
_entry.id   AF-A0A962X249-F1
#
_cell.length_a   1.000
_cell.length_b   1.000
_cell.length_c   1.000
_cell.angle_alpha   90.00
_cell.angle_beta   90.00
_cell.angle_gamma   90.00
#
_symmetry.space_group_name_H-M   'P 1'
#
loop_
_entity.id
_entity.type
_entity.pdbx_description
1 polymer ?
#
loop_
_entity_poly.entity_id
_entity_poly.type
_entity_poly.pdbx_seq_one_letter_code
_entity_poly.pdbx_strand_id
1 'polypeptide(L)'
;MFRIASCLIIACLWPVSSIADESSFQNLLAEANMQFEVPETFATTPTRANRLMHYEQALVSPDGQIEARYSIRPLSRIKIDYSDAHSATPEPNHLFPLIFQALIGYLSNSGHNPSNEYPQDQAKSEFGADWASAALMDIKPEFSEQHSQALLLAMHKNDMADAYTIVLFDDYATQKEAIRAALAALSFNK
;
A
#
# COMPACT_ATOMS: atom_id res chain seq x y z
N MET A 1 67.84 -18.33 -4.67
CA MET A 1 67.15 -18.81 -3.45
C MET A 1 67.15 -17.64 -2.49
N PHE A 2 66.06 -16.99 -2.08
CA PHE A 2 64.67 -17.35 -1.83
C PHE A 2 63.74 -16.20 -2.28
N ARG A 3 62.54 -16.51 -2.79
CA ARG A 3 61.48 -15.52 -3.07
C ARG A 3 60.55 -15.46 -1.85
N ILE A 4 60.33 -14.25 -1.33
CA ILE A 4 59.32 -13.97 -0.28
C ILE A 4 57.98 -13.80 -0.99
N ALA A 5 57.04 -14.70 -0.72
CA ALA A 5 55.65 -14.57 -1.16
C ALA A 5 54.87 -13.78 -0.11
N SER A 6 54.54 -12.52 -0.41
CA SER A 6 53.62 -11.72 0.39
C SER A 6 52.18 -12.18 0.14
N CYS A 7 51.56 -12.79 1.14
CA CYS A 7 50.12 -13.02 1.17
C CYS A 7 49.40 -11.70 1.44
N LEU A 8 48.73 -11.15 0.42
CA LEU A 8 47.79 -10.06 0.56
C LEU A 8 46.45 -10.65 1.04
N ILE A 9 46.13 -10.51 2.32
CA ILE A 9 44.81 -10.88 2.85
C ILE A 9 43.86 -9.73 2.48
N ILE A 10 43.06 -9.95 1.44
CA ILE A 10 41.92 -9.09 1.11
C ILE A 10 40.83 -9.43 2.12
N ALA A 11 40.65 -8.57 3.13
CA ALA A 11 39.51 -8.63 4.01
C ALA A 11 38.26 -8.21 3.21
N CYS A 12 37.44 -9.20 2.84
CA CYS A 12 36.09 -8.95 2.33
C CYS A 12 35.27 -8.28 3.43
N LEU A 13 35.16 -6.96 3.36
CA LEU A 13 34.13 -6.18 4.06
C LEU A 13 32.78 -6.57 3.48
N TRP A 14 32.16 -7.62 4.04
CA TRP A 14 30.76 -7.88 3.79
C TRP A 14 29.95 -6.76 4.44
N PRO A 15 29.02 -6.11 3.71
CA PRO A 15 28.10 -5.21 4.35
C PRO A 15 27.31 -6.02 5.38
N VAL A 16 27.34 -5.56 6.62
CA VAL A 16 26.40 -5.98 7.65
C VAL A 16 25.02 -5.63 7.11
N SER A 17 24.25 -6.64 6.68
CA SER A 17 22.84 -6.45 6.36
C SER A 17 22.17 -5.93 7.62
N SER A 18 21.58 -4.74 7.51
CA SER A 18 20.67 -4.21 8.52
C SER A 18 19.60 -5.25 8.80
N ILE A 19 19.45 -5.65 10.06
CA ILE A 19 18.32 -6.47 10.52
C ILE A 19 17.09 -5.56 10.40
N ALA A 20 16.34 -5.72 9.31
CA ALA A 20 15.04 -5.09 9.15
C ALA A 20 14.03 -5.93 9.94
N ASP A 21 13.50 -5.36 11.01
CA ASP A 21 12.27 -5.81 11.64
C ASP A 21 11.09 -5.30 10.78
N GLU A 22 10.87 -5.94 9.64
CA GLU A 22 9.77 -5.63 8.70
C GLU A 22 9.32 -6.95 8.07
N SER A 23 8.07 -7.34 8.34
CA SER A 23 7.47 -8.47 7.63
C SER A 23 7.47 -8.19 6.13
N SER A 24 8.12 -9.04 5.35
CA SER A 24 8.14 -8.91 3.89
C SER A 24 6.71 -8.79 3.33
N PHE A 25 6.54 -8.08 2.21
CA PHE A 25 5.25 -7.92 1.53
C PHE A 25 4.52 -9.26 1.30
N GLN A 26 5.27 -10.32 0.99
CA GLN A 26 4.75 -11.67 0.82
C GLN A 26 4.14 -12.26 2.10
N ASN A 27 4.74 -11.99 3.26
CA ASN A 27 4.18 -12.43 4.55
C ASN A 27 2.86 -11.72 4.84
N LEU A 28 2.77 -10.42 4.54
CA LEU A 28 1.54 -9.65 4.70
C LEU A 28 0.43 -10.16 3.78
N LEU A 29 0.73 -10.47 2.52
CA LEU A 29 -0.21 -11.10 1.60
C LEU A 29 -0.74 -12.43 2.15
N ALA A 30 0.16 -13.29 2.64
CA ALA A 30 -0.21 -14.59 3.20
C ALA A 30 -1.09 -14.43 4.46
N GLU A 31 -0.72 -13.55 5.39
CA GLU A 31 -1.48 -13.29 6.61
C GLU A 31 -2.86 -12.68 6.35
N ALA A 32 -2.96 -11.80 5.35
CA ALA A 32 -4.21 -11.16 4.95
C ALA A 32 -5.05 -11.98 3.96
N ASN A 33 -4.60 -13.19 3.58
CA ASN A 33 -5.21 -14.01 2.53
C ASN A 33 -5.47 -13.22 1.23
N MET A 34 -4.44 -12.52 0.77
CA MET A 34 -4.46 -11.68 -0.42
C MET A 34 -3.57 -12.23 -1.52
N GLN A 35 -3.84 -11.80 -2.74
CA GLN A 35 -3.02 -12.03 -3.91
C GLN A 35 -2.56 -10.70 -4.51
N PHE A 36 -1.36 -10.73 -5.08
CA PHE A 36 -0.78 -9.60 -5.79
C PHE A 36 -0.25 -10.05 -7.15
N GLU A 37 -0.76 -9.45 -8.22
CA GLU A 37 -0.36 -9.72 -9.59
C GLU A 37 0.05 -8.43 -10.28
N VAL A 38 1.29 -8.38 -10.78
CA VAL A 38 1.79 -7.20 -11.49
C VAL A 38 1.16 -7.17 -12.88
N PRO A 39 0.44 -6.10 -13.26
CA PRO A 39 -0.11 -5.99 -14.61
C PRO A 39 1.02 -6.04 -15.66
N GLU A 40 0.79 -6.66 -16.82
CA GLU A 40 1.84 -6.94 -17.83
C GLU A 40 2.69 -5.72 -18.22
N THR A 41 2.10 -4.52 -18.21
CA THR A 41 2.77 -3.28 -18.59
C THR A 41 3.49 -2.59 -17.43
N PHE A 42 3.24 -2.98 -16.18
CA PHE A 42 3.82 -2.33 -15.02
C PHE A 42 5.13 -2.99 -14.61
N ALA A 43 6.02 -2.19 -14.01
CA ALA A 43 7.24 -2.68 -13.38
C ALA A 43 7.23 -2.38 -11.88
N THR A 44 7.82 -3.26 -11.08
CA THR A 44 8.09 -2.97 -9.67
C THR A 44 9.14 -1.88 -9.54
N THR A 45 8.92 -0.94 -8.62
CA THR A 45 9.85 0.13 -8.29
C THR A 45 10.17 0.12 -6.79
N PRO A 46 11.37 0.58 -6.35
CA PRO A 46 11.69 0.64 -4.93
C PRO A 46 10.68 1.48 -4.14
N THR A 47 10.37 1.04 -2.92
CA THR A 47 9.59 1.84 -1.99
C THR A 47 10.40 3.04 -1.52
N ARG A 48 9.68 4.14 -1.25
CA ARG A 48 10.25 5.39 -0.75
C ARG A 48 9.59 5.70 0.59
N ALA A 49 10.40 6.01 1.59
CA ALA A 49 9.90 6.43 2.89
C ALA A 49 8.99 7.64 2.72
N ASN A 50 7.77 7.55 3.24
CA ASN A 50 6.78 8.59 3.15
C ASN A 50 6.20 8.83 4.54
N ARG A 51 6.28 10.06 5.03
CA ARG A 51 5.85 10.41 6.38
C ARG A 51 4.34 10.33 6.55
N LEU A 52 3.59 10.42 5.45
CA LEU A 52 2.14 10.43 5.49
C LEU A 52 1.57 9.00 5.48
N MET A 53 2.19 8.10 4.71
CA MET A 53 1.75 6.71 4.66
C MET A 53 2.87 5.76 4.25
N HIS A 54 3.15 4.77 5.10
CA HIS A 54 4.02 3.65 4.76
C HIS A 54 3.32 2.70 3.79
N TYR A 55 4.07 2.17 2.83
CA TYR A 55 3.60 1.17 1.87
C TYR A 55 4.71 0.15 1.61
N GLU A 56 4.31 -1.08 1.29
CA GLU A 56 5.22 -2.22 1.24
C GLU A 56 5.63 -2.60 -0.19
N GLN A 57 4.86 -2.16 -1.19
CA GLN A 57 5.12 -2.44 -2.59
C GLN A 57 4.72 -1.25 -3.46
N ALA A 58 5.47 -1.00 -4.53
CA ALA A 58 5.10 -0.01 -5.54
C ALA A 58 5.33 -0.51 -6.97
N LEU A 59 4.46 -0.06 -7.86
CA LEU A 59 4.51 -0.29 -9.30
C LEU A 59 4.54 1.04 -10.06
N VAL A 60 5.14 1.05 -11.25
CA VAL A 60 5.18 2.20 -12.14
C VAL A 60 4.78 1.78 -13.57
N SER A 61 4.05 2.64 -14.28
CA SER A 61 3.72 2.43 -15.69
C SER A 61 4.95 2.65 -16.60
N PRO A 62 4.96 2.13 -17.85
CA PRO A 62 6.10 2.26 -18.76
C PRO A 62 6.50 3.71 -19.07
N ASP A 63 5.53 4.60 -19.12
CA ASP A 63 5.67 6.03 -19.42
C ASP A 63 5.92 6.88 -18.16
N GLY A 64 5.95 6.26 -16.97
CA GLY A 64 6.14 6.93 -15.69
C GLY A 64 4.99 7.85 -15.28
N GLN A 65 3.84 7.80 -15.97
CA GLN A 65 2.69 8.67 -15.68
C GLN A 65 1.85 8.16 -14.51
N ILE A 66 2.00 6.88 -14.15
CA ILE A 66 1.34 6.24 -13.01
C ILE A 66 2.36 5.65 -12.06
N GLU A 67 2.20 5.94 -10.76
CA GLU A 67 2.83 5.19 -9.67
C GLU A 67 1.73 4.63 -8.75
N ALA A 68 1.70 3.32 -8.54
CA ALA A 68 0.76 2.66 -7.64
C ALA A 68 1.48 2.16 -6.39
N ARG A 69 0.95 2.48 -5.21
CA ARG A 69 1.51 2.13 -3.89
C ARG A 69 0.53 1.25 -3.13
N TYR A 70 1.02 0.15 -2.57
CA TYR A 70 0.19 -0.88 -1.94
C TYR A 70 0.56 -1.04 -0.47
N SER A 71 -0.47 -1.04 0.38
CA SER A 71 -0.33 -1.20 1.83
C SER A 71 -1.27 -2.27 2.35
N ILE A 72 -0.79 -3.16 3.21
CA ILE A 72 -1.59 -4.24 3.82
C ILE A 72 -1.50 -4.13 5.34
N ARG A 73 -2.65 -4.19 6.01
CA ARG A 73 -2.79 -4.08 7.47
C ARG A 73 -3.64 -5.24 8.00
N PRO A 74 -3.03 -6.42 8.28
CA PRO A 74 -3.74 -7.53 8.89
C PRO A 74 -4.31 -7.15 10.26
N LEU A 75 -5.59 -7.47 10.50
CA LEU A 75 -6.26 -7.12 11.76
C LEU A 75 -5.64 -7.85 12.95
N SER A 76 -5.07 -9.05 12.73
CA SER A 76 -4.32 -9.84 13.72
C SER A 76 -3.13 -9.10 14.33
N ARG A 77 -2.65 -8.03 13.67
CA ARG A 77 -1.53 -7.21 14.15
C ARG A 77 -1.95 -5.98 14.91
N ILE A 78 -3.25 -5.65 14.91
CA ILE A 78 -3.79 -4.53 15.67
C ILE A 78 -3.79 -4.93 17.14
N LYS A 79 -2.83 -4.38 17.89
CA LYS A 79 -2.78 -4.54 19.35
C LYS A 79 -3.72 -3.52 19.97
N ILE A 80 -4.88 -3.99 20.40
CA ILE A 80 -5.78 -3.19 21.23
C ILE A 80 -5.45 -3.49 22.70
N ASP A 81 -5.14 -2.44 23.46
CA ASP A 81 -4.96 -2.56 24.92
C ASP A 81 -6.34 -2.55 25.59
N TYR A 82 -6.80 -3.73 26.01
CA TYR A 82 -8.09 -3.93 26.67
C TYR A 82 -8.05 -3.71 28.20
N SER A 83 -6.95 -3.18 28.76
CA SER A 83 -6.79 -3.05 30.22
C SER A 83 -7.65 -1.97 30.90
N ASP A 84 -8.32 -1.10 30.14
CA ASP A 84 -9.21 -0.07 30.70
C ASP A 84 -10.69 -0.48 30.56
N ALA A 85 -11.34 -0.80 31.68
CA ALA A 85 -12.76 -1.17 31.74
C ALA A 85 -13.74 -0.04 31.35
N HIS A 86 -13.25 1.19 31.15
CA HIS A 86 -14.04 2.33 30.64
C HIS A 86 -13.77 2.66 29.18
N SER A 87 -12.87 1.92 28.52
CA SER A 87 -12.58 2.13 27.11
C SER A 87 -13.67 1.51 26.25
N ALA A 88 -14.50 2.36 25.63
CA ALA A 88 -15.37 1.96 24.53
C ALA A 88 -14.48 1.71 23.30
N THR A 89 -13.66 0.67 23.37
CA THR A 89 -12.63 0.44 22.37
C THR A 89 -13.29 -0.09 21.11
N PRO A 90 -13.22 0.65 19.99
CA PRO A 90 -13.91 0.27 18.77
C PRO A 90 -13.38 -1.07 18.26
N GLU A 91 -14.30 -1.93 17.85
CA GLU A 91 -14.00 -3.23 17.29
C GLU A 91 -13.22 -3.03 15.97
N PRO A 92 -12.08 -3.73 15.73
CA PRO A 92 -11.22 -3.51 14.57
C PRO A 92 -11.92 -3.57 13.22
N ASN A 93 -12.86 -4.50 13.03
CA ASN A 93 -13.63 -4.63 11.80
C ASN A 93 -14.53 -3.42 11.54
N HIS A 94 -14.70 -2.49 12.48
CA HIS A 94 -15.55 -1.31 12.29
C HIS A 94 -14.75 -0.01 12.15
N LEU A 95 -13.41 -0.07 12.20
CA LEU A 95 -12.54 1.10 12.09
C LEU A 95 -12.29 1.56 10.65
N PHE A 96 -12.41 0.66 9.67
CA PHE A 96 -11.99 0.92 8.30
C PHE A 96 -12.63 2.16 7.64
N PRO A 97 -13.92 2.52 7.85
CA PRO A 97 -14.48 3.73 7.23
C PRO A 97 -13.85 5.00 7.81
N LEU A 98 -13.59 5.00 9.12
CA LEU A 98 -12.96 6.13 9.81
C LEU A 98 -11.51 6.30 9.35
N ILE A 99 -10.75 5.20 9.23
CA ILE A 99 -9.37 5.24 8.74
C ILE A 99 -9.33 5.72 7.28
N PHE A 100 -10.24 5.26 6.43
CA PHE A 100 -10.36 5.73 5.05
C PHE A 100 -10.58 7.26 4.98
N GLN A 101 -11.53 7.79 5.76
CA GLN A 101 -11.78 9.24 5.81
C GLN A 101 -10.59 10.02 6.37
N ALA A 102 -9.89 9.47 7.37
CA ALA A 102 -8.68 10.07 7.90
C ALA A 102 -7.55 10.13 6.86
N LEU A 103 -7.36 9.06 6.07
CA LEU A 103 -6.38 9.01 4.98
C LEU A 103 -6.69 10.06 3.91
N ILE A 104 -7.96 10.22 3.50
CA ILE A 104 -8.36 11.28 2.57
C ILE A 104 -7.97 12.66 3.11
N GLY A 105 -8.32 12.96 4.37
CA GLY A 105 -7.97 14.24 5.00
C GLY A 105 -6.46 14.46 5.15
N TYR A 106 -5.71 13.39 5.35
CA TYR A 106 -4.27 13.47 5.56
C TYR A 106 -3.50 13.68 4.25
N LEU A 107 -3.94 13.03 3.17
CA LEU A 107 -3.29 13.05 1.86
C LEU A 107 -3.71 14.24 0.97
N SER A 108 -4.96 14.69 1.09
CA SER A 108 -5.52 15.73 0.20
C SER A 108 -4.97 17.13 0.48
N ASN A 109 -4.73 17.91 -0.57
CA ASN A 109 -4.17 19.27 -0.46
C ASN A 109 -5.22 20.31 -0.01
N SER A 110 -6.48 20.14 -0.41
CA SER A 110 -7.65 20.89 0.10
C SER A 110 -8.93 20.40 -0.61
N GLY A 111 -10.11 20.87 -0.18
CA GLY A 111 -11.32 20.80 -0.99
C GLY A 111 -12.23 19.58 -0.75
N HIS A 112 -13.19 19.40 -1.65
CA HIS A 112 -14.12 18.28 -1.65
C HIS A 112 -13.47 17.09 -2.37
N ASN A 113 -13.22 16.03 -1.63
CA ASN A 113 -12.66 14.78 -2.17
C ASN A 113 -13.81 13.80 -2.41
N PRO A 114 -14.35 13.70 -3.63
CA PRO A 114 -15.46 12.79 -3.89
C PRO A 114 -15.01 11.36 -3.57
N SER A 115 -15.79 10.69 -2.72
CA SER A 115 -15.61 9.29 -2.37
C SER A 115 -16.91 8.54 -2.56
N ASN A 116 -16.82 7.30 -3.01
CA ASN A 116 -17.97 6.43 -3.18
C ASN A 116 -17.62 5.02 -2.72
N GLU A 117 -18.52 4.47 -1.92
CA GLU A 117 -18.48 3.06 -1.58
C GLU A 117 -18.95 2.23 -2.78
N TYR A 118 -18.29 1.10 -2.99
CA TYR A 118 -18.74 0.11 -3.96
C TYR A 118 -19.98 -0.62 -3.41
N PRO A 119 -20.98 -0.93 -4.25
CA PRO A 119 -22.00 -1.91 -3.89
C PRO A 119 -21.35 -3.20 -3.40
N GLN A 120 -21.90 -3.82 -2.35
CA GLN A 120 -21.29 -4.99 -1.70
C GLN A 120 -20.96 -6.12 -2.68
N ASP A 121 -21.87 -6.43 -3.62
CA ASP A 121 -21.64 -7.45 -4.64
C ASP A 121 -20.47 -7.10 -5.57
N GLN A 122 -20.26 -5.81 -5.84
CA GLN A 122 -19.14 -5.33 -6.64
C GLN A 122 -17.83 -5.41 -5.85
N ALA A 123 -17.83 -4.97 -4.59
CA ALA A 123 -16.65 -5.09 -3.71
C ALA A 123 -16.17 -6.54 -3.60
N LYS A 124 -17.11 -7.47 -3.44
CA LYS A 124 -16.83 -8.90 -3.36
C LYS A 124 -16.35 -9.49 -4.69
N SER A 125 -16.99 -9.14 -5.81
CA SER A 125 -16.64 -9.71 -7.12
C SER A 125 -15.34 -9.14 -7.70
N GLU A 126 -15.06 -7.85 -7.52
CA GLU A 126 -13.85 -7.20 -8.04
C GLU A 126 -12.64 -7.42 -7.11
N PHE A 127 -12.83 -7.31 -5.80
CA PHE A 127 -11.71 -7.25 -4.85
C PHE A 127 -11.68 -8.40 -3.83
N GLY A 128 -12.69 -9.28 -3.82
CA GLY A 128 -12.82 -10.31 -2.77
C GLY A 128 -13.10 -9.73 -1.38
N ALA A 129 -13.42 -8.44 -1.30
CA ALA A 129 -13.59 -7.68 -0.07
C ALA A 129 -15.06 -7.72 0.42
N ASP A 130 -15.26 -7.55 1.73
CA ASP A 130 -16.60 -7.39 2.30
C ASP A 130 -17.07 -5.93 2.21
N TRP A 131 -16.12 -4.99 2.12
CA TRP A 131 -16.35 -3.58 1.83
C TRP A 131 -15.20 -3.01 1.01
N ALA A 132 -15.51 -2.06 0.11
CA ALA A 132 -14.52 -1.28 -0.59
C ALA A 132 -15.04 0.14 -0.86
N SER A 133 -14.14 1.11 -0.88
CA SER A 133 -14.46 2.50 -1.22
C SER A 133 -13.29 3.16 -1.92
N ALA A 134 -13.59 4.05 -2.86
CA ALA A 134 -12.59 4.81 -3.59
C ALA A 134 -12.81 6.32 -3.45
N ALA A 135 -11.72 7.06 -3.35
CA ALA A 135 -11.72 8.52 -3.34
C ALA A 135 -10.74 9.06 -4.37
N LEU A 136 -11.17 10.10 -5.09
CA LEU A 136 -10.32 10.90 -5.97
C LEU A 136 -9.95 12.21 -5.26
N MET A 137 -8.68 12.58 -5.30
CA MET A 137 -8.19 13.78 -4.61
C MET A 137 -6.99 14.42 -5.31
N ASP A 138 -6.88 15.74 -5.19
CA ASP A 138 -5.62 16.44 -5.40
C ASP A 138 -4.76 16.27 -4.14
N ILE A 139 -3.52 15.83 -4.30
CA ILE A 139 -2.65 15.46 -3.18
C ILE A 139 -1.67 16.56 -2.79
N LYS A 140 -1.27 16.53 -1.53
CA LYS A 140 -0.19 17.35 -1.00
C LYS A 140 1.13 17.03 -1.74
N PRO A 141 1.93 18.03 -2.12
CA PRO A 141 3.25 17.81 -2.72
C PRO A 141 4.20 16.97 -1.85
N GLU A 142 4.03 17.00 -0.52
CA GLU A 142 4.78 16.16 0.42
C GLU A 142 4.49 14.66 0.25
N PHE A 143 3.38 14.30 -0.37
CA PHE A 143 3.06 12.91 -0.67
C PHE A 143 3.68 12.42 -1.99
N SER A 144 3.75 13.31 -2.99
CA SER A 144 4.41 13.08 -4.27
C SER A 144 4.86 14.40 -4.88
N GLU A 145 6.15 14.48 -5.22
CA GLU A 145 6.68 15.62 -5.99
C GLU A 145 6.42 15.47 -7.49
N GLN A 146 6.09 14.25 -7.95
CA GLN A 146 5.98 13.90 -9.37
C GLN A 146 4.55 13.92 -9.91
N HIS A 147 3.55 13.81 -9.02
CA HIS A 147 2.14 13.69 -9.36
C HIS A 147 1.29 14.57 -8.47
N SER A 148 0.25 15.16 -9.04
CA SER A 148 -0.64 16.10 -8.38
C SER A 148 -1.96 15.49 -7.92
N GLN A 149 -2.34 14.32 -8.45
CA GLN A 149 -3.60 13.66 -8.13
C GLN A 149 -3.38 12.23 -7.63
N ALA A 150 -4.36 11.73 -6.89
CA ALA A 150 -4.41 10.34 -6.46
C ALA A 150 -5.83 9.77 -6.46
N LEU A 151 -5.91 8.48 -6.75
CA LEU A 151 -7.06 7.65 -6.43
C LEU A 151 -6.66 6.70 -5.30
N LEU A 152 -7.32 6.84 -4.16
CA LEU A 152 -7.20 5.94 -3.01
C LEU A 152 -8.32 4.92 -3.06
N LEU A 153 -7.99 3.64 -3.16
CA LEU A 153 -8.90 2.52 -2.93
C LEU A 153 -8.60 1.93 -1.55
N ALA A 154 -9.62 1.85 -0.70
CA ALA A 154 -9.60 1.10 0.55
C ALA A 154 -10.45 -0.16 0.42
N MET A 155 -9.95 -1.27 0.92
CA MET A 155 -10.61 -2.56 0.93
C MET A 155 -10.57 -3.12 2.35
N HIS A 156 -11.68 -3.71 2.79
CA HIS A 156 -11.80 -4.36 4.08
C HIS A 156 -12.39 -5.76 3.91
N LYS A 157 -11.82 -6.72 4.64
CA LYS A 157 -12.38 -8.07 4.77
C LYS A 157 -12.46 -8.43 6.24
N ASN A 158 -13.64 -8.86 6.67
CA ASN A 158 -13.92 -9.17 8.07
C ASN A 158 -12.94 -10.22 8.60
N ASP A 159 -12.45 -9.97 9.81
CA ASP A 159 -11.53 -10.81 10.57
C ASP A 159 -10.19 -11.08 9.88
N MET A 160 -9.87 -10.30 8.83
CA MET A 160 -8.70 -10.54 7.98
C MET A 160 -7.76 -9.33 7.93
N ALA A 161 -8.10 -8.30 7.16
CA ALA A 161 -7.21 -7.16 6.96
C ALA A 161 -7.95 -5.94 6.38
N ASP A 162 -7.32 -4.79 6.58
CA ASP A 162 -7.49 -3.63 5.70
C ASP A 162 -6.36 -3.61 4.66
N ALA A 163 -6.69 -3.17 3.46
CA ALA A 163 -5.71 -2.96 2.39
C ALA A 163 -5.99 -1.65 1.65
N TYR A 164 -4.93 -0.99 1.21
CA TYR A 164 -4.99 0.29 0.54
C TYR A 164 -4.14 0.27 -0.72
N THR A 165 -4.73 0.71 -1.82
CA THR A 165 -4.03 0.99 -3.07
C THR A 165 -4.14 2.48 -3.36
N ILE A 166 -3.01 3.16 -3.50
CA ILE A 166 -2.96 4.56 -3.90
C ILE A 166 -2.33 4.64 -5.27
N VAL A 167 -3.10 5.09 -6.26
CA VAL A 167 -2.63 5.30 -7.63
C VAL A 167 -2.42 6.79 -7.84
N LEU A 168 -1.18 7.19 -8.10
CA LEU A 168 -0.75 8.56 -8.36
C LEU A 168 -0.73 8.84 -9.85
N PHE A 169 -1.20 10.02 -10.25
CA PHE A 169 -1.29 10.44 -11.65
C PHE A 169 -1.51 11.94 -11.79
N ASP A 170 -1.56 12.42 -13.04
CA ASP A 170 -1.84 13.83 -13.37
C ASP A 170 -3.02 14.02 -14.34
N ASP A 171 -3.45 12.97 -15.05
CA ASP A 171 -4.61 13.03 -15.96
C ASP A 171 -5.40 11.72 -15.92
N TYR A 172 -6.54 11.75 -15.23
CA TYR A 172 -7.43 10.60 -15.11
C TYR A 172 -7.97 10.10 -16.46
N ALA A 173 -8.29 11.02 -17.38
CA ALA A 173 -9.00 10.68 -18.61
C ALA A 173 -8.13 9.87 -19.56
N THR A 174 -6.83 10.21 -19.63
CA THR A 174 -5.87 9.51 -20.49
C THR A 174 -5.31 8.24 -19.86
N GLN A 175 -5.34 8.13 -18.53
CA GLN A 175 -4.73 7.01 -17.79
C GLN A 175 -5.71 6.00 -17.20
N LYS A 176 -7.00 6.11 -17.50
CA LYS A 176 -8.07 5.29 -16.89
C LYS A 176 -7.80 3.78 -16.87
N GLU A 177 -7.33 3.22 -17.98
CA GLU A 177 -7.07 1.77 -18.07
C GLU A 177 -5.84 1.34 -17.27
N ALA A 178 -4.78 2.15 -17.26
CA ALA A 178 -3.61 1.92 -16.41
C ALA A 178 -3.97 2.02 -14.92
N ILE A 179 -4.80 2.98 -14.53
CA ILE A 179 -5.33 3.12 -13.17
C ILE A 179 -6.14 1.87 -12.79
N ARG A 180 -7.05 1.41 -13.65
CA ARG A 180 -7.83 0.19 -13.42
C ARG A 180 -6.96 -1.05 -13.24
N ALA A 181 -5.96 -1.23 -14.10
CA ALA A 181 -5.02 -2.33 -13.99
C ALA A 181 -4.24 -2.29 -12.66
N ALA A 182 -3.77 -1.11 -12.26
CA ALA A 182 -3.09 -0.92 -10.99
C ALA A 182 -3.99 -1.23 -9.78
N LEU A 183 -5.27 -0.85 -9.82
CA LEU A 183 -6.23 -1.16 -8.75
C LEU A 183 -6.53 -2.67 -8.65
N ALA A 184 -6.62 -3.36 -9.79
CA ALA A 184 -6.88 -4.80 -9.83
C ALA A 184 -5.67 -5.65 -9.38
N ALA A 185 -4.47 -5.07 -9.31
CA ALA A 185 -3.24 -5.77 -8.97
C ALA A 185 -3.25 -6.38 -7.55
N LEU A 186 -4.03 -5.83 -6.62
CA LEU A 186 -4.14 -6.30 -5.24
C LEU A 186 -5.59 -6.63 -4.93
N SER A 187 -5.86 -7.85 -4.45
CA SER A 187 -7.20 -8.27 -4.03
C SER A 187 -7.13 -9.36 -2.97
N PHE A 188 -8.23 -9.57 -2.25
CA PHE A 188 -8.41 -10.73 -1.41
C PHE A 188 -8.70 -11.97 -2.24
N ASN A 189 -8.21 -13.11 -1.78
CA ASN A 189 -8.61 -14.40 -2.35
C ASN A 189 -10.11 -14.62 -2.14
N LYS A 190 -10.79 -15.14 -3.18
CA LYS A 190 -12.24 -15.33 -3.23
C LYS A 190 -12.70 -16.64 -2.60
#